data_AF-A0A5B9BX13-F1
#
_entry.id   AF-A0A5B9BX13-F1
#
_cell.length_a   1.000
_cell.length_b   1.000
_cell.length_c   1.000
_cell.angle_alpha   90.00
_cell.angle_beta   90.00
_cell.angle_gamma   90.00
#
_symmetry.space_group_name_H-M   'P 1'
#
loop_
_entity.id
_entity.type
_entity.pdbx_description
1 polymer ?
#
loop_
_entity_poly.entity_id
_entity_poly.type
_entity_poly.pdbx_seq_one_letter_code
_entity_poly.pdbx_strand_id
1 'polypeptide(L)'
;MTSAQGRKKTSLRAIRRSFGSSSKPMYETSGIVEASVDAVRALLTNVSEGEASKRNAVLLNDPAQKVTLKGGPDRFSLPYGAAEVNRSRGSFAEMGNWWYKGVFTAEPHAKGTRLLLQVYNHAPKFRVFVWMTQFGLADVAVDAMDKALKRITAATGYKTHRER
;
A
#
# COMPACT_ATOMS: atom_id res chain seq x y z
N MET A 1 -25.85 -17.61 23.54
CA MET A 1 -25.45 -16.23 23.22
C MET A 1 -24.10 -15.98 23.87
N THR A 2 -23.00 -16.02 23.10
CA THR A 2 -21.66 -15.80 23.64
C THR A 2 -20.91 -14.83 22.73
N SER A 3 -20.45 -13.76 23.37
CA SER A 3 -19.95 -12.49 22.84
C SER A 3 -18.83 -12.62 21.79
N ALA A 4 -19.04 -11.95 20.65
CA ALA A 4 -18.04 -11.71 19.61
C ALA A 4 -17.04 -10.63 20.09
N GLN A 5 -16.06 -11.03 20.89
CA GLN A 5 -15.08 -10.10 21.47
C GLN A 5 -13.68 -10.69 21.36
N GLY A 6 -13.13 -10.72 20.15
CA GLY A 6 -11.83 -11.36 19.93
C GLY A 6 -11.08 -11.07 18.63
N ARG A 7 -11.59 -10.23 17.70
CA ARG A 7 -10.80 -9.84 16.52
C ARG A 7 -10.04 -8.55 16.80
N LYS A 8 -8.83 -8.75 17.34
CA LYS A 8 -7.80 -7.73 17.60
C LYS A 8 -7.75 -6.74 16.42
N LYS A 9 -8.03 -5.47 16.72
CA LYS A 9 -7.55 -4.32 15.94
C LYS A 9 -6.07 -4.57 15.68
N THR A 10 -5.68 -4.82 14.43
CA THR A 10 -4.27 -4.87 14.04
C THR A 10 -3.71 -3.50 14.33
N SER A 11 -3.12 -3.33 15.53
CA SER A 11 -2.75 -2.01 15.99
C SER A 11 -1.77 -1.41 15.00
N LEU A 12 -1.97 -0.15 14.62
CA LEU A 12 -1.02 0.63 13.80
C LEU A 12 0.43 0.46 14.30
N ARG A 13 0.63 0.24 15.60
CA ARG A 13 1.93 -0.08 16.23
C ARG A 13 2.61 -1.34 15.72
N ALA A 14 1.85 -2.35 15.32
CA ALA A 14 2.40 -3.54 14.71
C ALA A 14 3.02 -3.16 13.36
N ILE A 15 2.25 -2.49 12.49
CA ILE A 15 2.70 -1.98 11.17
C ILE A 15 3.95 -1.08 11.33
N ARG A 16 4.02 -0.27 12.41
CA ARG A 16 5.20 0.56 12.78
C ARG A 16 6.52 -0.19 12.87
N ARG A 17 6.55 -1.45 13.33
CA ARG A 17 7.81 -2.19 13.57
C ARG A 17 8.32 -2.96 12.36
N SER A 18 7.45 -3.35 11.42
CA SER A 18 7.88 -4.20 10.30
C SER A 18 8.67 -3.45 9.22
N PHE A 19 8.66 -2.12 9.24
CA PHE A 19 9.05 -1.32 8.08
C PHE A 19 10.02 -0.16 8.35
N GLY A 20 10.45 0.05 9.59
CA GLY A 20 11.57 0.97 9.92
C GLY A 20 11.33 2.47 9.71
N SER A 21 10.08 2.94 9.67
CA SER A 21 9.75 4.37 9.38
C SER A 21 9.37 5.19 10.62
N SER A 22 9.27 6.53 10.46
CA SER A 22 8.81 7.46 11.51
C SER A 22 7.47 7.07 12.16
N SER A 23 7.27 7.46 13.42
CA SER A 23 6.13 7.04 14.25
C SER A 23 4.74 7.54 13.80
N LYS A 24 4.70 8.61 12.99
CA LYS A 24 3.48 9.16 12.38
C LYS A 24 3.62 9.20 10.86
N PRO A 25 2.56 8.89 10.09
CA PRO A 25 2.53 9.15 8.67
C PRO A 25 2.55 10.66 8.42
N MET A 26 3.18 11.05 7.32
CA MET A 26 3.17 12.43 6.83
C MET A 26 1.86 12.76 6.14
N TYR A 27 1.26 11.75 5.50
CA TYR A 27 0.01 11.86 4.78
C TYR A 27 -0.73 10.53 4.83
N GLU A 28 -2.06 10.59 4.81
CA GLU A 28 -2.95 9.44 4.80
C GLU A 28 -4.13 9.71 3.86
N THR A 29 -4.49 8.71 3.05
CA THR A 29 -5.69 8.75 2.22
C THR A 29 -6.28 7.36 2.08
N SER A 30 -7.56 7.27 1.74
CA SER A 30 -8.29 6.00 1.65
C SER A 30 -9.23 5.94 0.46
N GLY A 31 -9.48 4.71 0.03
CA GLY A 31 -10.53 4.37 -0.92
C GLY A 31 -11.30 3.16 -0.43
N ILE A 32 -12.49 2.97 -0.97
CA ILE A 32 -13.34 1.82 -0.69
C ILE A 32 -13.30 0.92 -1.91
N VAL A 33 -13.09 -0.37 -1.65
CA VAL A 33 -13.22 -1.47 -2.61
C VAL A 33 -14.42 -2.30 -2.17
N GLU A 34 -15.40 -2.48 -3.05
CA GLU A 34 -16.60 -3.29 -2.80
C GLU A 34 -16.27 -4.80 -2.92
N ALA A 35 -15.42 -5.27 -2.02
CA ALA A 35 -15.00 -6.66 -1.89
C ALA A 35 -14.69 -7.00 -0.43
N SER A 36 -14.56 -8.29 -0.13
CA SER A 36 -14.18 -8.75 1.23
C SER A 36 -12.74 -8.34 1.57
N VAL A 37 -12.48 -8.11 2.85
CA VAL A 37 -11.14 -7.72 3.33
C VAL A 37 -10.09 -8.77 2.97
N ASP A 38 -10.45 -10.04 2.98
CA ASP A 38 -9.55 -11.14 2.65
C ASP A 38 -9.21 -11.16 1.15
N ALA A 39 -10.18 -10.85 0.28
CA ALA A 39 -9.92 -10.71 -1.16
C ALA A 39 -8.96 -9.55 -1.44
N VAL A 40 -9.17 -8.39 -0.81
CA VAL A 40 -8.27 -7.23 -0.98
C VAL A 40 -6.88 -7.52 -0.42
N ARG A 41 -6.77 -8.18 0.75
CA ARG A 41 -5.46 -8.58 1.31
C ARG A 41 -4.73 -9.57 0.42
N ALA A 42 -5.45 -10.54 -0.15
CA ALA A 42 -4.87 -11.47 -1.11
C ALA A 42 -4.33 -10.71 -2.33
N LEU A 43 -5.05 -9.72 -2.85
CA LEU A 43 -4.58 -8.86 -3.95
C LEU A 43 -3.33 -8.05 -3.58
N LEU A 44 -3.30 -7.45 -2.38
CA LEU A 44 -2.14 -6.68 -1.90
C LEU A 44 -0.89 -7.55 -1.73
N THR A 45 -1.06 -8.81 -1.36
CA THR A 45 0.04 -9.70 -0.99
C THR A 45 0.41 -10.73 -2.06
N ASN A 46 -0.38 -10.80 -3.13
CA ASN A 46 -0.06 -11.58 -4.32
C ASN A 46 1.02 -10.88 -5.14
N VAL A 47 2.24 -10.97 -4.63
CA VAL A 47 3.44 -10.38 -5.22
C VAL A 47 4.49 -11.46 -5.44
N SER A 48 5.02 -11.54 -6.66
CA SER A 48 6.13 -12.43 -7.03
C SER A 48 7.06 -11.77 -8.03
N GLU A 49 8.26 -12.34 -8.19
CA GLU A 49 9.26 -11.89 -9.16
C GLU A 49 8.70 -11.90 -10.59
N GLY A 50 9.19 -10.98 -11.44
CA GLY A 50 8.80 -10.83 -12.84
C GLY A 50 8.23 -9.45 -13.20
N GLU A 51 7.78 -9.29 -14.45
CA GLU A 51 7.07 -8.08 -14.90
C GLU A 51 5.76 -7.94 -14.13
N ALA A 52 5.50 -6.76 -13.58
CA ALA A 52 4.30 -6.45 -12.82
C ALA A 52 3.08 -6.59 -13.70
N SER A 53 2.12 -7.39 -13.24
CA SER A 53 0.88 -7.66 -13.95
C SER A 53 -0.28 -7.82 -12.96
N LYS A 54 -1.49 -7.96 -13.49
CA LYS A 54 -2.68 -8.33 -12.70
C LYS A 54 -2.53 -9.66 -11.93
N ARG A 55 -1.54 -10.50 -12.28
CA ARG A 55 -1.34 -11.82 -11.67
C ARG A 55 -0.29 -11.84 -10.54
N ASN A 56 0.61 -10.86 -10.47
CA ASN A 56 1.78 -10.92 -9.58
C ASN A 56 2.21 -9.57 -8.96
N ALA A 57 1.53 -8.44 -9.22
CA ALA A 57 1.74 -7.17 -8.50
C ALA A 57 0.69 -6.15 -8.97
N VAL A 58 -0.59 -6.34 -8.60
CA VAL A 58 -1.69 -5.50 -9.14
C VAL A 58 -1.47 -4.00 -8.91
N LEU A 59 -0.89 -3.63 -7.77
CA LEU A 59 -0.62 -2.23 -7.45
C LEU A 59 0.50 -1.61 -8.27
N LEU A 60 1.40 -2.40 -8.86
CA LEU A 60 2.50 -1.92 -9.70
C LEU A 60 2.24 -2.09 -11.20
N ASN A 61 1.09 -2.68 -11.56
CA ASN A 61 0.69 -2.92 -12.95
C ASN A 61 0.22 -1.62 -13.61
N ASP A 62 1.17 -0.82 -14.11
CA ASP A 62 0.92 0.42 -14.85
C ASP A 62 1.08 0.19 -16.37
N PRO A 63 0.04 0.43 -17.19
CA PRO A 63 0.17 0.32 -18.65
C PRO A 63 1.14 1.35 -19.26
N ALA A 64 1.39 2.48 -18.59
CA ALA A 64 2.33 3.50 -19.05
C ALA A 64 3.78 3.18 -18.65
N GLN A 65 4.00 2.32 -17.66
CA GLN A 65 5.34 1.98 -17.16
C GLN A 65 5.45 0.51 -16.78
N LYS A 66 6.24 -0.24 -17.54
CA LYS A 66 6.58 -1.62 -17.20
C LYS A 66 7.53 -1.66 -16.01
N VAL A 67 7.08 -2.23 -14.90
CA VAL A 67 7.90 -2.43 -13.69
C VAL A 67 8.28 -3.91 -13.62
N THR A 68 9.56 -4.22 -13.46
CA THR A 68 10.02 -5.59 -13.20
C THR A 68 10.46 -5.70 -11.74
N LEU A 69 9.86 -6.64 -11.01
CA LEU A 69 10.23 -6.99 -9.65
C LEU A 69 11.33 -8.06 -9.70
N LYS A 70 12.39 -7.90 -8.88
CA LYS A 70 13.46 -8.89 -8.70
C LYS A 70 13.62 -9.32 -7.25
N GLY A 71 13.95 -10.58 -7.00
CA GLY A 71 14.12 -11.14 -5.64
C GLY A 71 12.84 -11.71 -5.04
N GLY A 72 12.68 -11.66 -3.72
CA GLY A 72 11.54 -12.21 -2.99
C GLY A 72 11.94 -13.04 -1.76
N PRO A 73 10.97 -13.64 -1.04
CA PRO A 73 9.52 -13.56 -1.28
C PRO A 73 8.87 -12.31 -0.67
N ASP A 74 9.46 -11.70 0.35
CA ASP A 74 8.85 -10.58 1.11
C ASP A 74 9.44 -9.20 0.74
N ARG A 75 10.53 -9.17 -0.02
CA ARG A 75 11.18 -7.93 -0.46
C ARG A 75 11.63 -8.07 -1.91
N PHE A 76 11.28 -7.08 -2.73
CA PHE A 76 11.58 -7.05 -4.16
C PHE A 76 12.29 -5.75 -4.51
N SER A 77 13.30 -5.83 -5.37
CA SER A 77 13.92 -4.66 -5.98
C SER A 77 13.09 -4.16 -7.15
N LEU A 78 12.94 -2.83 -7.25
CA LEU A 78 12.27 -2.11 -8.34
C LEU A 78 13.29 -1.18 -9.02
N PRO A 79 13.07 -0.74 -10.28
CA PRO A 79 13.97 0.19 -10.96
C PRO A 79 14.20 1.52 -10.23
N TYR A 80 13.25 1.92 -9.38
CA TYR A 80 13.23 3.20 -8.67
C TYR A 80 13.22 3.04 -7.13
N GLY A 81 13.44 1.83 -6.63
CA GLY A 81 13.39 1.56 -5.19
C GLY A 81 13.15 0.09 -4.86
N ALA A 82 12.24 -0.18 -3.93
CA ALA A 82 11.92 -1.52 -3.48
C ALA A 82 10.47 -1.66 -3.05
N ALA A 83 9.91 -2.86 -3.19
CA ALA A 83 8.64 -3.24 -2.60
C ALA A 83 8.87 -4.19 -1.43
N GLU A 84 8.05 -4.08 -0.40
CA GLU A 84 7.99 -5.01 0.71
C GLU A 84 6.56 -5.52 0.90
N VAL A 85 6.45 -6.81 1.19
CA VAL A 85 5.18 -7.51 1.30
C VAL A 85 5.13 -8.16 2.66
N ASN A 86 4.08 -7.86 3.42
CA ASN A 86 3.84 -8.53 4.69
C ASN A 86 2.56 -9.37 4.58
N ARG A 87 2.75 -10.64 4.22
CA ARG A 87 1.66 -11.60 4.03
C ARG A 87 0.86 -11.84 5.31
N SER A 88 1.55 -11.95 6.45
CA SER A 88 0.92 -12.15 7.76
C SER A 88 -0.04 -11.02 8.15
N ARG A 89 0.16 -9.82 7.59
CA ARG A 89 -0.64 -8.63 7.91
C ARG A 89 -1.51 -8.14 6.76
N GLY A 90 -1.40 -8.75 5.57
CA GLY A 90 -2.15 -8.30 4.41
C GLY A 90 -1.76 -6.90 3.95
N SER A 91 -0.47 -6.53 4.02
CA SER A 91 -0.01 -5.18 3.67
C SER A 91 1.09 -5.20 2.62
N PHE A 92 1.09 -4.17 1.78
CA PHE A 92 2.10 -3.92 0.75
C PHE A 92 2.74 -2.56 1.01
N ALA A 93 4.06 -2.47 0.87
CA ALA A 93 4.78 -1.20 0.99
C ALA A 93 5.65 -0.97 -0.24
N GLU A 94 5.62 0.24 -0.76
CA GLU A 94 6.49 0.71 -1.83
C GLU A 94 7.44 1.76 -1.25
N MET A 95 8.73 1.55 -1.44
CA MET A 95 9.78 2.49 -1.12
C MET A 95 10.33 3.03 -2.43
N GLY A 96 10.38 4.35 -2.53
CA GLY A 96 10.88 5.05 -3.69
C GLY A 96 11.63 6.29 -3.24
N ASN A 97 12.54 6.77 -4.08
CA ASN A 97 13.46 7.85 -3.71
C ASN A 97 14.26 7.51 -2.44
N TRP A 98 15.01 8.48 -1.93
CA TRP A 98 15.80 8.31 -0.70
C TRP A 98 14.97 8.46 0.58
N TRP A 99 13.69 8.85 0.49
CA TRP A 99 12.88 9.25 1.64
C TRP A 99 11.44 8.69 1.67
N TYR A 100 10.88 8.24 0.56
CA TYR A 100 9.45 7.92 0.49
C TYR A 100 9.16 6.46 0.83
N LYS A 101 8.14 6.22 1.65
CA LYS A 101 7.54 4.90 1.86
C LYS A 101 6.02 5.00 1.92
N GLY A 102 5.34 4.48 0.91
CA GLY A 102 3.89 4.32 0.88
C GLY A 102 3.49 2.93 1.36
N VAL A 103 2.61 2.84 2.35
CA VAL A 103 2.12 1.57 2.90
C VAL A 103 0.63 1.45 2.63
N PHE A 104 0.25 0.40 1.90
CA PHE A 104 -1.12 0.00 1.65
C PHE A 104 -1.57 -1.06 2.64
N THR A 105 -2.71 -0.83 3.27
CA THR A 105 -3.36 -1.78 4.18
C THR A 105 -4.85 -1.87 3.91
N ALA A 106 -5.44 -3.02 4.24
CA ALA A 106 -6.86 -3.28 4.06
C ALA A 106 -7.57 -3.45 5.42
N GLU A 107 -8.61 -2.64 5.62
CA GLU A 107 -9.44 -2.61 6.82
C GLU A 107 -10.93 -2.91 6.48
N PRO A 108 -11.68 -3.59 7.35
CA PRO A 108 -13.12 -3.80 7.15
C PRO A 108 -13.88 -2.47 7.05
N HIS A 109 -14.86 -2.39 6.14
CA HIS A 109 -15.73 -1.23 5.97
C HIS A 109 -17.18 -1.66 5.69
N ALA A 110 -18.17 -0.85 6.05
CA ALA A 110 -19.59 -1.21 5.88
C ALA A 110 -19.98 -1.51 4.42
N LYS A 111 -19.27 -0.90 3.46
CA LYS A 111 -19.46 -1.11 2.01
C LYS A 111 -18.49 -2.12 1.38
N GLY A 112 -17.72 -2.86 2.19
CA GLY A 112 -16.70 -3.80 1.71
C GLY A 112 -15.39 -3.63 2.47
N THR A 113 -14.39 -3.07 1.82
CA THR A 113 -13.04 -2.90 2.38
C THR A 113 -12.54 -1.48 2.17
N ARG A 114 -12.01 -0.88 3.23
CA ARG A 114 -11.24 0.36 3.15
C ARG A 114 -9.79 0.03 2.84
N LEU A 115 -9.31 0.47 1.69
CA LEU A 115 -7.90 0.48 1.31
C LEU A 115 -7.29 1.78 1.82
N LEU A 116 -6.31 1.68 2.71
CA LEU A 116 -5.63 2.82 3.32
C LEU A 116 -4.21 2.93 2.77
N LEU A 117 -3.83 4.12 2.30
CA LEU A 117 -2.45 4.49 1.96
C LEU A 117 -1.91 5.44 3.02
N GLN A 118 -0.82 5.04 3.66
CA GLN A 118 -0.07 5.85 4.60
C GLN A 118 1.32 6.14 4.03
N VAL A 119 1.69 7.41 3.92
CA VAL A 119 3.01 7.85 3.44
C VAL A 119 3.89 8.22 4.63
N TYR A 120 5.10 7.65 4.68
CA TYR A 120 6.07 7.89 5.73
C TYR A 120 7.38 8.46 5.19
N ASN A 121 8.06 9.23 6.04
CA ASN A 121 9.46 9.57 5.84
C ASN A 121 10.34 8.40 6.27
N HIS A 122 10.97 7.75 5.32
CA HIS A 122 11.91 6.64 5.48
C HIS A 122 13.38 7.07 5.26
N ALA A 123 13.67 8.37 5.17
CA ALA A 123 15.03 8.83 4.89
C ALA A 123 16.01 8.46 6.01
N PRO A 124 17.13 7.75 5.69
CA PRO A 124 18.12 7.36 6.69
C PRO A 124 19.01 8.53 7.14
N LYS A 125 19.20 9.54 6.28
CA LYS A 125 19.97 10.77 6.53
C LYS A 125 19.21 11.95 5.94
N PHE A 126 19.61 13.19 6.24
CA PHE A 126 19.07 14.39 5.58
C PHE A 126 17.56 14.59 5.74
N ARG A 127 16.94 14.08 6.81
CA ARG A 127 15.48 14.17 7.04
C ARG A 127 14.95 15.61 7.04
N VAL A 128 15.77 16.56 7.47
CA VAL A 128 15.46 18.00 7.42
C VAL A 128 15.31 18.52 5.99
N PHE A 129 15.82 17.87 4.96
CA PHE A 129 15.60 18.32 3.58
C PHE A 129 14.32 17.76 2.97
N VAL A 130 13.69 16.77 3.63
CA VAL A 130 12.43 16.17 3.15
C VAL A 130 11.27 17.16 3.25
N TRP A 131 11.27 18.14 4.17
CA TRP A 131 10.18 19.14 4.21
C TRP A 131 10.14 19.98 2.93
N MET A 132 11.29 20.18 2.26
CA MET A 132 11.34 20.92 1.01
C MET A 132 10.80 20.09 -0.17
N THR A 133 10.83 18.76 -0.08
CA THR A 133 10.29 17.84 -1.10
C THR A 133 8.83 17.45 -0.84
N GLN A 134 8.21 17.96 0.23
CA GLN A 134 6.83 17.63 0.64
C GLN A 134 5.77 18.46 -0.08
N PHE A 135 6.13 19.54 -0.76
CA PHE A 135 5.18 20.33 -1.54
C PHE A 135 4.51 19.45 -2.60
N GLY A 136 3.17 19.38 -2.59
CA GLY A 136 2.38 18.54 -3.49
C GLY A 136 2.26 17.06 -3.08
N LEU A 137 2.79 16.64 -1.93
CA LEU A 137 2.74 15.24 -1.49
C LEU A 137 1.30 14.73 -1.31
N ALA A 138 0.38 15.61 -0.87
CA ALA A 138 -1.03 15.27 -0.76
C ALA A 138 -1.62 14.88 -2.13
N ASP A 139 -1.35 15.69 -3.16
CA ASP A 139 -1.83 15.42 -4.52
C ASP A 139 -1.21 14.14 -5.10
N VAL A 140 0.09 13.92 -4.86
CA VAL A 140 0.78 12.68 -5.26
C VAL A 140 0.18 11.46 -4.58
N ALA A 141 -0.14 11.54 -3.29
CA ALA A 141 -0.73 10.43 -2.57
C ALA A 141 -2.18 10.17 -2.99
N VAL A 142 -2.95 11.22 -3.28
CA VAL A 142 -4.31 11.09 -3.85
C VAL A 142 -4.25 10.44 -5.24
N ASP A 143 -3.36 10.90 -6.12
CA ASP A 143 -3.15 10.30 -7.44
C ASP A 143 -2.70 8.84 -7.34
N ALA A 144 -1.79 8.52 -6.40
CA ALA A 144 -1.37 7.16 -6.13
C ALA A 144 -2.54 6.27 -5.66
N MET A 145 -3.42 6.78 -4.80
CA MET A 145 -4.64 6.07 -4.40
C MET A 145 -5.59 5.87 -5.58
N ASP A 146 -5.86 6.90 -6.37
CA ASP A 146 -6.74 6.80 -7.54
C ASP A 146 -6.21 5.80 -8.58
N LYS A 147 -4.89 5.79 -8.81
CA LYS A 147 -4.23 4.77 -9.64
C LYS A 147 -4.37 3.38 -9.06
N ALA A 148 -4.17 3.21 -7.75
CA ALA A 148 -4.35 1.92 -7.09
C ALA A 148 -5.79 1.38 -7.25
N LEU A 149 -6.80 2.22 -7.01
CA LEU A 149 -8.21 1.86 -7.17
C LEU A 149 -8.57 1.50 -8.61
N LYS A 150 -8.06 2.28 -9.60
CA LYS A 150 -8.23 1.97 -11.02
C LYS A 150 -7.59 0.63 -11.40
N ARG A 151 -6.37 0.35 -10.92
CA ARG A 151 -5.67 -0.92 -11.16
C ARG A 151 -6.42 -2.11 -10.56
N ILE A 152 -6.95 -1.96 -9.34
CA ILE A 152 -7.80 -2.98 -8.70
C ILE A 152 -9.06 -3.22 -9.53
N THR A 153 -9.77 -2.16 -9.93
CA THR A 153 -10.96 -2.25 -10.77
C THR A 153 -10.66 -2.97 -12.09
N ALA A 154 -9.60 -2.58 -12.79
CA ALA A 154 -9.22 -3.17 -14.08
C ALA A 154 -8.81 -4.65 -13.95
N ALA A 155 -8.19 -5.05 -12.84
CA ALA A 155 -7.74 -6.42 -12.63
C ALA A 155 -8.86 -7.38 -12.18
N THR A 156 -9.87 -6.87 -11.47
CA THR A 156 -10.83 -7.69 -10.72
C THR A 156 -12.29 -7.46 -11.10
N GLY A 157 -12.63 -6.32 -11.69
CA GLY A 157 -14.00 -5.87 -11.92
C GLY A 157 -14.70 -5.32 -10.66
N TYR A 158 -14.02 -5.21 -9.51
CA TYR A 158 -14.62 -4.64 -8.31
C TYR A 158 -14.92 -3.16 -8.48
N LYS A 159 -16.04 -2.72 -7.90
CA LYS A 159 -16.35 -1.29 -7.80
C LYS A 159 -15.43 -0.66 -6.76
N THR A 160 -14.83 0.46 -7.12
CA THR A 160 -13.97 1.23 -6.23
C THR A 160 -14.35 2.71 -6.23
N HIS A 161 -14.23 3.36 -5.08
CA HIS A 161 -14.44 4.80 -4.97
C HIS A 161 -13.50 5.41 -3.94
N ARG A 162 -12.97 6.60 -4.21
CA ARG A 162 -12.17 7.35 -3.24
C ARG A 162 -13.07 7.80 -2.08
N GLU A 163 -12.57 7.69 -0.86
CA GLU A 163 -13.22 8.27 0.30
C GLU A 163 -12.82 9.75 0.36
N ARG A 164 -13.81 10.65 0.30
CA ARG A 164 -13.59 12.11 0.30
C ARG A 164 -13.35 12.61 1.72
#